data_AF-A0AAW1YW16-F1
#
_entry.id   AF-A0AAW1YW16-F1
#
_cell.length_a   1.000
_cell.length_b   1.000
_cell.length_c   1.000
_cell.angle_alpha   90.00
_cell.angle_beta   90.00
_cell.angle_gamma   90.00
#
_symmetry.space_group_name_H-M   'P 1'
#
loop_
_entity.id
_entity.type
_entity.pdbx_description
1 polymer ?
#
loop_
_entity_poly.entity_id
_entity_poly.type
_entity_poly.pdbx_seq_one_letter_code
_entity_poly.pdbx_strand_id
1 'polypeptide(L)'
;MKVIVSTGRLCTVTVKMCACEPERYGLWPASADKPQTAFSIPLLELFVCLSLECQVSVEGFCNTLRWKNNLTLAEVNTLYRALVGESISHFRHHHFRQRSLVDICPQLDDGTICPACPKADGDMIVTLDANFGLVRKQSSGTSVVEPLHGTRMFVDEKDVEEYLLLHLDSSKPHEDCSTFKAGNMLRSQKQAKKLDVTGVFGASCRHEMPLMFVNMSQGERLAYPLYVIDELLRRCEDKNIHLRVVYDIACVVASHLHKSGEGIPHNISLAVPAFHVYGHKLPCQIKYSTRRLDGFGLTDGEGMERLWSFLRRFARVTKEMTPSHRLDLLTDALLHYGRRKSNDLGLSTADHTQIA
;
A
#
# COMPACT_ATOMS: atom_id res chain seq x y z
N MET A 1 -28.99 -9.58 -22.37
CA MET A 1 -28.23 -9.17 -21.18
C MET A 1 -28.46 -7.68 -20.94
N LYS A 2 -28.57 -7.24 -19.69
CA LYS A 2 -28.60 -5.80 -19.37
C LYS A 2 -27.17 -5.28 -19.29
N VAL A 3 -26.89 -4.14 -19.91
CA VAL A 3 -25.54 -3.58 -20.00
C VAL A 3 -25.57 -2.15 -19.51
N ILE A 4 -24.69 -1.84 -18.56
CA ILE A 4 -24.43 -0.48 -18.10
C ILE A 4 -23.31 0.09 -18.99
N VAL A 5 -23.66 1.05 -19.84
CA VAL A 5 -22.73 1.65 -20.80
C VAL A 5 -21.91 2.78 -20.18
N SER A 6 -20.96 3.37 -20.93
CA SER A 6 -20.05 4.44 -20.47
C SER A 6 -20.73 5.68 -19.89
N THR A 7 -22.00 5.94 -20.23
CA THR A 7 -22.81 7.02 -19.64
C THR A 7 -23.47 6.64 -18.32
N GLY A 8 -23.31 5.40 -17.84
CA GLY A 8 -24.01 4.84 -16.68
C GLY A 8 -25.45 4.41 -16.95
N ARG A 9 -25.96 4.58 -18.18
CA ARG A 9 -27.31 4.15 -18.58
C ARG A 9 -27.38 2.64 -18.74
N LEU A 10 -28.56 2.10 -18.45
CA LEU A 10 -28.87 0.69 -18.64
C LEU A 10 -29.47 0.47 -20.03
N CYS A 11 -28.85 -0.38 -20.84
CA CYS A 11 -29.31 -0.78 -22.16
C CYS A 11 -29.51 -2.30 -22.21
N THR A 12 -30.39 -2.77 -23.08
CA THR A 12 -30.54 -4.22 -23.32
C THR A 12 -29.78 -4.57 -24.59
N VAL A 13 -28.85 -5.51 -24.48
CA VAL A 13 -28.06 -6.02 -25.62
C VAL A 13 -28.29 -7.51 -25.76
N THR A 14 -28.53 -7.95 -27.00
CA THR A 14 -28.57 -9.36 -27.35
C THR A 14 -27.14 -9.86 -27.50
N VAL A 15 -26.65 -10.59 -26.50
CA VAL A 15 -25.32 -11.20 -26.53
C VAL A 15 -25.50 -12.69 -26.77
N LYS A 16 -24.96 -13.20 -27.87
CA LYS A 16 -24.76 -14.64 -28.07
C LYS A 16 -23.54 -15.04 -27.24
N MET A 17 -23.77 -15.45 -26.00
CA MET A 17 -22.73 -15.99 -25.13
C MET A 17 -22.23 -17.30 -25.77
N CYS A 18 -20.99 -17.35 -26.26
CA CYS A 18 -20.29 -18.63 -26.41
C CYS A 18 -19.89 -19.08 -25.00
N ALA A 19 -19.99 -20.38 -24.70
CA ALA A 19 -19.45 -20.94 -23.46
C ALA A 19 -17.92 -20.72 -23.32
N CYS A 20 -17.25 -20.31 -24.39
CA CYS A 20 -15.82 -20.24 -24.52
C CYS A 20 -15.18 -18.87 -24.22
N GLU A 21 -15.88 -17.73 -24.38
CA GLU A 21 -15.23 -16.39 -24.36
C GLU A 21 -16.19 -15.25 -23.94
N PRO A 22 -16.28 -14.90 -22.65
CA PRO A 22 -17.13 -13.79 -22.18
C PRO A 22 -16.58 -12.39 -22.54
N GLU A 23 -15.27 -12.25 -22.80
CA GLU A 23 -14.60 -10.94 -22.99
C GLU A 23 -14.71 -10.35 -24.40
N ARG A 24 -15.14 -11.14 -25.40
CA ARG A 24 -15.13 -10.76 -26.83
C ARG A 24 -16.00 -9.55 -27.20
N TYR A 25 -16.88 -9.09 -26.31
CA TYR A 25 -17.83 -8.00 -26.60
C TYR A 25 -17.48 -6.67 -25.94
N GLY A 26 -16.30 -6.55 -25.31
CA GLY A 26 -15.94 -5.33 -24.57
C GLY A 26 -16.81 -5.10 -23.32
N LEU A 27 -17.31 -6.20 -22.74
CA LEU A 27 -18.21 -6.22 -21.60
C LEU A 27 -17.60 -7.00 -20.44
N TRP A 28 -17.82 -6.50 -19.22
CA TRP A 28 -17.42 -7.16 -17.98
C TRP A 28 -18.64 -7.54 -17.14
N PRO A 29 -18.80 -8.80 -16.71
CA PRO A 29 -20.00 -9.23 -16.00
C PRO A 29 -20.08 -8.65 -14.58
N ALA A 30 -21.28 -8.31 -14.13
CA ALA A 30 -21.51 -7.81 -12.76
C ALA A 30 -21.49 -8.94 -11.70
N SER A 31 -21.55 -10.20 -12.12
CA SER A 31 -21.42 -11.40 -11.27
C SER A 31 -20.68 -12.50 -12.03
N ALA A 32 -19.97 -13.37 -11.32
CA ALA A 32 -19.23 -14.47 -11.95
C ALA A 32 -20.17 -15.57 -12.47
N ASP A 33 -21.20 -15.94 -11.69
CA ASP A 33 -22.19 -16.94 -12.09
C ASP A 33 -23.41 -16.29 -12.76
N LYS A 34 -23.86 -16.89 -13.88
CA LYS A 34 -25.04 -16.52 -14.69
C LYS A 34 -25.33 -15.01 -14.74
N PRO A 35 -24.43 -14.19 -15.31
CA PRO A 35 -24.57 -12.74 -15.28
C PRO A 35 -25.80 -12.27 -16.05
N GLN A 36 -26.69 -11.56 -15.35
CA GLN A 36 -27.84 -10.86 -15.96
C GLN A 36 -27.50 -9.42 -16.36
N THR A 37 -26.50 -8.85 -15.70
CA THR A 37 -26.01 -7.49 -15.89
C THR A 37 -24.51 -7.51 -16.19
N ALA A 38 -24.05 -6.63 -17.07
CA ALA A 38 -22.64 -6.37 -17.34
C ALA A 38 -22.38 -4.87 -17.44
N PHE A 39 -21.11 -4.50 -17.38
CA PHE A 39 -20.60 -3.16 -17.63
C PHE A 39 -19.89 -3.11 -18.98
N SER A 40 -19.92 -1.98 -19.67
CA SER A 40 -18.93 -1.72 -20.72
C SER A 40 -17.55 -1.55 -20.09
N ILE A 41 -16.52 -2.19 -20.64
CA ILE A 41 -15.14 -2.06 -20.15
C ILE A 41 -14.70 -0.59 -20.00
N PRO A 42 -14.95 0.33 -20.95
CA PRO A 42 -14.57 1.73 -20.81
C PRO A 42 -15.16 2.44 -19.57
N LEU A 43 -16.33 2.01 -19.10
CA LEU A 43 -16.92 2.55 -17.87
C LEU A 43 -16.10 2.15 -16.64
N LEU A 44 -15.71 0.86 -16.58
CA LEU A 44 -14.94 0.34 -15.45
C LEU A 44 -13.51 0.87 -15.48
N GLU A 45 -12.88 0.97 -16.64
CA GLU A 45 -11.56 1.60 -16.80
C GLU A 45 -11.56 3.04 -16.28
N LEU A 46 -12.55 3.84 -16.69
CA LEU A 46 -12.71 5.20 -16.20
C LEU A 46 -12.89 5.23 -14.67
N PHE A 47 -13.71 4.34 -14.12
CA PHE A 47 -13.91 4.26 -12.68
C PHE A 47 -12.61 3.88 -11.95
N VAL A 48 -11.86 2.88 -12.44
CA VAL A 48 -10.60 2.45 -11.84
C VAL A 48 -9.57 3.59 -11.85
N CYS A 49 -9.42 4.30 -12.98
CA CYS A 49 -8.54 5.46 -13.06
C CYS A 49 -8.92 6.54 -12.03
N LEU A 50 -10.20 6.93 -11.97
CA LEU A 50 -10.67 7.94 -11.01
C LEU A 50 -10.56 7.48 -9.55
N SER A 51 -10.75 6.18 -9.30
CA SER A 51 -10.61 5.59 -7.97
C SER A 51 -9.16 5.59 -7.50
N LEU A 52 -8.20 5.22 -8.36
CA LEU A 52 -6.79 5.12 -7.96
C LEU A 52 -6.08 6.47 -7.97
N GLU A 53 -6.37 7.34 -8.93
CA GLU A 53 -5.72 8.64 -9.07
C GLU A 53 -6.39 9.72 -8.21
N CYS A 54 -7.72 9.75 -8.21
CA CYS A 54 -8.51 10.81 -7.56
C CYS A 54 -9.22 10.35 -6.28
N GLN A 55 -9.16 9.06 -5.91
CA GLN A 55 -9.80 8.48 -4.72
C GLN A 55 -11.31 8.70 -4.70
N VAL A 56 -11.91 8.67 -5.90
CA VAL A 56 -13.35 8.73 -6.08
C VAL A 56 -13.98 7.46 -5.52
N SER A 57 -14.95 7.62 -4.62
CA SER A 57 -15.75 6.51 -4.10
C SER A 57 -16.75 6.03 -5.15
N VAL A 58 -17.25 4.79 -5.02
CA VAL A 58 -18.33 4.27 -5.87
C VAL A 58 -19.53 5.23 -5.88
N GLU A 59 -19.93 5.73 -4.71
CA GLU A 59 -21.00 6.70 -4.57
C GLU A 59 -20.70 8.01 -5.33
N GLY A 60 -19.50 8.56 -5.18
CA GLY A 60 -19.07 9.77 -5.87
C GLY A 60 -19.08 9.61 -7.39
N PHE A 61 -18.64 8.45 -7.89
CA PHE A 61 -18.67 8.12 -9.31
C PHE A 61 -20.11 8.01 -9.84
N CYS A 62 -20.97 7.25 -9.16
CA CYS A 62 -22.37 7.11 -9.52
C CYS A 62 -23.11 8.46 -9.55
N ASN A 63 -22.88 9.31 -8.54
CA ASN A 63 -23.47 10.65 -8.48
C ASN A 63 -22.91 11.57 -9.58
N THR A 64 -21.63 11.45 -9.92
CA THR A 64 -21.05 12.22 -11.03
C THR A 64 -21.73 11.87 -12.36
N LEU A 65 -21.92 10.57 -12.63
CA LEU A 65 -22.64 10.11 -13.82
C LEU A 65 -24.11 10.52 -13.82
N ARG A 66 -24.76 10.52 -12.65
CA ARG A 66 -26.12 11.02 -12.48
C ARG A 66 -26.27 12.43 -13.02
N TRP A 67 -25.45 13.35 -12.51
CA TRP A 67 -25.55 14.76 -12.86
C TRP A 67 -25.07 15.04 -14.29
N LYS A 68 -24.00 14.38 -14.73
CA LYS A 68 -23.45 14.56 -16.07
C LYS A 68 -24.38 14.04 -17.18
N ASN A 69 -25.07 12.92 -16.95
CA ASN A 69 -25.82 12.20 -17.99
C ASN A 69 -27.34 12.16 -17.75
N ASN A 70 -27.82 12.91 -16.76
CA ASN A 70 -29.23 13.01 -16.34
C ASN A 70 -29.85 11.63 -16.03
N LEU A 71 -29.17 10.81 -15.22
CA LEU A 71 -29.69 9.51 -14.79
C LEU A 71 -30.78 9.69 -13.73
N THR A 72 -31.80 8.84 -13.80
CA THR A 72 -32.82 8.72 -12.76
C THR A 72 -32.23 8.12 -11.47
N LEU A 73 -32.89 8.33 -10.33
CA LEU A 73 -32.46 7.73 -9.07
C LEU A 73 -32.46 6.19 -9.12
N ALA A 74 -33.39 5.59 -9.87
CA ALA A 74 -33.46 4.14 -10.05
C ALA A 74 -32.25 3.59 -10.83
N GLU A 75 -31.81 4.29 -11.89
CA GLU A 75 -30.61 3.93 -12.65
C GLU A 75 -29.36 4.02 -11.78
N VAL A 76 -29.21 5.10 -11.02
CA VAL A 76 -28.07 5.32 -10.12
C VAL A 76 -28.00 4.24 -9.03
N ASN A 77 -29.14 3.89 -8.44
CA ASN A 77 -29.22 2.82 -7.45
C ASN A 77 -28.84 1.46 -8.05
N THR A 78 -29.24 1.20 -9.29
CA THR A 78 -28.87 -0.03 -10.01
C THR A 78 -27.38 -0.08 -10.29
N LEU A 79 -26.81 1.01 -10.79
CA LEU A 79 -25.38 1.17 -11.04
C LEU A 79 -24.56 0.96 -9.75
N TYR A 80 -24.96 1.63 -8.67
CA TYR A 80 -24.28 1.55 -7.38
C TYR A 80 -24.27 0.11 -6.85
N ARG A 81 -25.42 -0.57 -6.82
CA ARG A 81 -25.49 -1.96 -6.35
C ARG A 81 -24.63 -2.90 -7.19
N ALA A 82 -24.58 -2.68 -8.50
CA ALA A 82 -23.76 -3.49 -9.39
C ALA A 82 -22.25 -3.26 -9.13
N LEU A 83 -21.83 -2.01 -8.84
CA LEU A 83 -20.42 -1.65 -8.61
C LEU A 83 -19.90 -2.00 -7.22
N VAL A 84 -20.75 -2.03 -6.19
CA VAL A 84 -20.35 -2.39 -4.81
C VAL A 84 -20.08 -3.89 -4.65
N GLY A 85 -20.54 -4.72 -5.59
CA GLY A 85 -20.23 -6.15 -5.58
C GLY A 85 -18.77 -6.47 -5.91
N GLU A 86 -18.45 -7.78 -5.97
CA GLU A 86 -17.09 -8.29 -6.24
C GLU A 86 -16.57 -7.94 -7.64
N SER A 87 -17.47 -7.60 -8.57
CA SER A 87 -17.15 -7.35 -9.98
C SER A 87 -16.06 -6.30 -10.17
N ILE A 88 -16.06 -5.21 -9.40
CA ILE A 88 -15.01 -4.19 -9.52
C ILE A 88 -13.66 -4.68 -9.00
N SER A 89 -13.64 -5.40 -7.88
CA SER A 89 -12.40 -5.96 -7.32
C SER A 89 -11.80 -6.97 -8.30
N HIS A 90 -12.64 -7.83 -8.89
CA HIS A 90 -12.22 -8.76 -9.94
C HIS A 90 -11.73 -8.04 -11.19
N PHE A 91 -12.38 -6.95 -11.60
CA PHE A 91 -11.95 -6.16 -12.76
C PHE A 91 -10.59 -5.49 -12.52
N ARG A 92 -10.37 -4.87 -11.36
CA ARG A 92 -9.07 -4.27 -11.00
C ARG A 92 -7.97 -5.32 -10.99
N HIS A 93 -8.24 -6.47 -10.38
CA HIS A 93 -7.29 -7.57 -10.32
C HIS A 93 -7.00 -8.15 -11.72
N HIS A 94 -8.02 -8.35 -12.56
CA HIS A 94 -7.84 -8.77 -13.95
C HIS A 94 -6.98 -7.79 -14.74
N HIS A 95 -7.25 -6.48 -14.62
CA HIS A 95 -6.45 -5.45 -15.26
C HIS A 95 -5.01 -5.40 -14.73
N PHE A 96 -4.78 -5.74 -13.45
CA PHE A 96 -3.43 -5.97 -12.94
C PHE A 96 -2.77 -7.17 -13.63
N ARG A 97 -3.42 -8.34 -13.66
CA ARG A 97 -2.90 -9.57 -14.28
C ARG A 97 -2.56 -9.40 -15.76
N GLN A 98 -3.42 -8.72 -16.51
CA GLN A 98 -3.18 -8.41 -17.92
C GLN A 98 -1.97 -7.50 -18.14
N ARG A 99 -1.70 -6.59 -17.21
CA ARG A 99 -0.56 -5.66 -17.32
C ARG A 99 0.74 -6.28 -16.90
N SER A 100 0.73 -7.08 -15.83
CA SER A 100 1.95 -7.70 -15.30
C SER A 100 2.36 -8.94 -16.09
N LEU A 101 1.39 -9.68 -16.64
CA LEU A 101 1.60 -10.94 -17.37
C LEU A 101 2.35 -12.01 -16.56
N VAL A 102 2.47 -11.84 -15.24
CA VAL A 102 3.26 -12.71 -14.34
C VAL A 102 2.70 -14.14 -14.30
N ASP A 103 1.39 -14.30 -14.44
CA ASP A 103 0.78 -15.63 -14.50
C ASP A 103 1.10 -16.39 -15.80
N ILE A 104 1.51 -15.68 -16.85
CA ILE A 104 1.93 -16.27 -18.12
C ILE A 104 3.45 -16.48 -18.12
N CYS A 105 4.20 -15.49 -17.64
CA CYS A 105 5.65 -15.55 -17.50
C CYS A 105 6.06 -15.09 -16.09
N PRO A 106 6.31 -16.04 -15.17
CA PRO A 106 6.67 -15.73 -13.77
C PRO A 106 7.96 -14.93 -13.60
N GLN A 107 8.76 -14.78 -14.66
CA GLN A 107 10.00 -14.01 -14.66
C GLN A 107 9.76 -12.50 -14.84
N LEU A 108 8.55 -12.09 -15.25
CA LEU A 108 8.21 -10.69 -15.43
C LEU A 108 8.02 -9.99 -14.08
N ASP A 109 8.37 -8.70 -14.05
CA ASP A 109 8.13 -7.84 -12.90
C ASP A 109 6.63 -7.57 -12.74
N ASP A 110 6.09 -7.89 -11.57
CA ASP A 110 4.69 -7.62 -11.24
C ASP A 110 4.43 -6.16 -10.82
N GLY A 111 5.45 -5.30 -10.94
CA GLY A 111 5.42 -3.88 -10.62
C GLY A 111 5.72 -3.59 -9.15
N THR A 112 6.14 -4.60 -8.39
CA THR A 112 6.62 -4.44 -7.00
C THR A 112 8.12 -4.19 -6.93
N ILE A 113 8.87 -4.46 -8.01
CA ILE A 113 10.32 -4.34 -8.02
C ILE A 113 10.73 -2.93 -8.45
N CYS A 114 11.51 -2.23 -7.61
CA CYS A 114 12.07 -0.94 -7.99
C CYS A 114 13.17 -1.11 -9.06
N PRO A 115 13.09 -0.50 -10.26
CA PRO A 115 14.10 -0.71 -11.31
C PRO A 115 15.49 -0.17 -10.94
N ALA A 116 15.57 0.84 -10.07
CA ALA A 116 16.81 1.54 -9.71
C ALA A 116 17.49 1.01 -8.42
N CYS A 117 16.83 0.16 -7.64
CA CYS A 117 17.45 -0.43 -6.45
C CYS A 117 18.44 -1.54 -6.81
N PRO A 118 19.52 -1.70 -6.03
CA PRO A 118 20.46 -2.80 -6.22
C PRO A 118 19.75 -4.17 -6.14
N LYS A 119 20.17 -5.10 -6.98
CA LYS A 119 19.53 -6.42 -7.15
C LYS A 119 20.27 -7.56 -6.48
N ALA A 120 21.60 -7.48 -6.47
CA ALA A 120 22.47 -8.53 -5.97
C ALA A 120 23.58 -7.98 -5.07
N ASP A 121 24.05 -6.76 -5.34
CA ASP A 121 25.17 -6.15 -4.63
C ASP A 121 24.94 -4.65 -4.44
N GLY A 122 25.27 -4.13 -3.26
CA GLY A 122 25.30 -2.70 -2.95
C GLY A 122 24.37 -2.26 -1.81
N ASP A 123 24.23 -0.93 -1.69
CA ASP A 123 23.49 -0.28 -0.62
C ASP A 123 22.01 -0.06 -0.96
N MET A 124 21.11 -0.70 -0.22
CA MET A 124 19.67 -0.47 -0.35
C MET A 124 19.18 0.46 0.75
N ILE A 125 18.85 1.70 0.40
CA ILE A 125 18.24 2.66 1.33
C ILE A 125 16.72 2.46 1.35
N VAL A 126 16.19 2.22 2.55
CA VAL A 126 14.76 2.00 2.81
C VAL A 126 14.28 2.95 3.90
N THR A 127 13.15 3.60 3.68
CA THR A 127 12.45 4.42 4.67
C THR A 127 11.30 3.63 5.27
N LEU A 128 11.15 3.70 6.60
CA LEU A 128 10.05 3.09 7.35
C LEU A 128 9.23 4.18 8.03
N ASP A 129 7.91 4.00 8.11
CA ASP A 129 7.04 4.87 8.90
C ASP A 129 5.68 4.19 9.19
N ALA A 130 4.93 4.76 10.13
CA ALA A 130 3.60 4.33 10.55
C ALA A 130 2.51 5.36 10.21
N ASN A 131 1.49 4.93 9.46
CA ASN A 131 0.32 5.72 9.14
C ASN A 131 -0.90 5.34 10.01
N PHE A 132 -1.12 6.12 11.07
CA PHE A 132 -2.27 5.96 11.98
C PHE A 132 -3.61 6.44 11.39
N GLY A 133 -3.61 7.04 10.20
CA GLY A 133 -4.82 7.48 9.51
C GLY A 133 -5.59 6.34 8.83
N LEU A 134 -4.88 5.31 8.38
CA LEU A 134 -5.40 4.20 7.57
C LEU A 134 -6.04 3.09 8.41
N VAL A 135 -7.10 3.45 9.13
CA VAL A 135 -7.75 2.53 10.06
C VAL A 135 -8.90 1.77 9.43
N ARG A 136 -9.30 0.68 10.08
CA ARG A 136 -10.53 -0.07 9.77
C ARG A 136 -11.36 -0.22 11.03
N LYS A 137 -12.68 -0.09 10.89
CA LYS A 137 -13.59 -0.35 12.00
C LYS A 137 -13.86 -1.84 12.10
N GLN A 138 -13.92 -2.33 13.33
CA GLN A 138 -14.36 -3.69 13.62
C GLN A 138 -15.80 -3.96 13.17
N SER A 139 -16.64 -2.93 13.10
CA SER A 139 -18.03 -3.04 12.64
C SER A 139 -18.19 -3.19 11.11
N SER A 140 -17.10 -3.16 10.34
CA SER A 140 -17.14 -3.15 8.87
C SER A 140 -17.23 -4.53 8.23
N GLY A 141 -17.74 -5.51 9.00
CA GLY A 141 -17.94 -6.88 8.55
C GLY A 141 -16.66 -7.71 8.45
N THR A 142 -16.86 -8.95 8.04
CA THR A 142 -15.82 -9.96 7.80
C THR A 142 -15.73 -10.28 6.31
N SER A 143 -14.63 -10.90 5.91
CA SER A 143 -14.47 -11.47 4.58
C SER A 143 -14.73 -12.96 4.58
N VAL A 144 -15.34 -13.47 3.51
CA VAL A 144 -15.48 -14.92 3.27
C VAL A 144 -14.38 -15.45 2.35
N VAL A 145 -13.85 -14.57 1.49
CA VAL A 145 -12.83 -14.90 0.49
C VAL A 145 -11.56 -14.13 0.81
N GLU A 146 -10.41 -14.76 0.57
CA GLU A 146 -9.10 -14.12 0.70
C GLU A 146 -8.91 -12.96 -0.29
N PRO A 147 -8.01 -12.00 0.00
CA PRO A 147 -7.66 -10.94 -0.93
C PRO A 147 -7.16 -11.51 -2.27
N LEU A 148 -7.60 -10.95 -3.38
CA LEU A 148 -7.18 -11.36 -4.73
C LEU A 148 -5.68 -11.15 -4.94
N HIS A 149 -5.13 -10.10 -4.34
CA HIS A 149 -3.69 -9.83 -4.41
C HIS A 149 -2.85 -10.66 -3.44
N GLY A 150 -3.46 -11.45 -2.55
CA GLY A 150 -2.77 -12.21 -1.52
C GLY A 150 -1.83 -11.32 -0.70
N THR A 151 -0.59 -11.78 -0.51
CA THR A 151 0.43 -11.11 0.31
C THR A 151 1.39 -10.21 -0.48
N ARG A 152 0.97 -9.75 -1.67
CA ARG A 152 1.86 -9.03 -2.62
C ARG A 152 2.43 -7.72 -2.07
N MET A 153 1.61 -6.94 -1.37
CA MET A 153 2.04 -5.69 -0.73
C MET A 153 1.89 -5.73 0.79
N PHE A 154 0.88 -6.44 1.28
CA PHE A 154 0.64 -6.62 2.71
C PHE A 154 1.11 -8.00 3.14
N VAL A 155 1.81 -8.08 4.26
CA VAL A 155 2.17 -9.37 4.87
C VAL A 155 0.94 -10.08 5.45
N ASP A 156 1.06 -11.39 5.67
CA ASP A 156 0.02 -12.17 6.33
C ASP A 156 -0.16 -11.68 7.79
N GLU A 157 -1.41 -11.49 8.20
CA GLU A 157 -1.72 -10.99 9.54
C GLU A 157 -1.30 -11.98 10.63
N LYS A 158 -1.31 -13.29 10.35
CA LYS A 158 -0.90 -14.33 11.31
C LYS A 158 0.58 -14.29 11.59
N ASP A 159 1.41 -14.11 10.55
CA ASP A 159 2.86 -14.01 10.69
C ASP A 159 3.24 -12.83 11.58
N VAL A 160 2.53 -11.71 11.42
CA VAL A 160 2.71 -10.51 12.24
C VAL A 160 2.27 -10.77 13.67
N GLU A 161 1.10 -11.36 13.88
CA GLU A 161 0.60 -11.69 15.22
C GLU A 161 1.54 -12.64 15.98
N GLU A 162 2.05 -13.68 15.32
CA GLU A 162 3.04 -14.59 15.88
C GLU A 162 4.33 -13.83 16.26
N TYR A 163 4.85 -12.99 15.36
CA TYR A 163 6.03 -12.18 15.65
C TYR A 163 5.83 -11.22 16.83
N LEU A 164 4.67 -10.57 16.91
CA LEU A 164 4.30 -9.66 17.99
C LEU A 164 4.19 -10.36 19.36
N LEU A 165 3.85 -11.65 19.39
CA LEU A 165 3.79 -12.48 20.60
C LEU A 165 5.18 -12.90 21.07
N LEU A 166 6.10 -13.15 20.13
CA LEU A 166 7.50 -13.47 20.43
C LEU A 166 8.29 -12.25 20.90
N HIS A 167 7.98 -11.07 20.35
CA HIS A 167 8.66 -9.81 20.63
C HIS A 167 7.82 -8.91 21.55
N LEU A 168 7.59 -9.37 22.78
CA LEU A 168 6.91 -8.57 23.80
C LEU A 168 7.74 -7.32 24.11
N ASP A 169 7.14 -6.14 23.93
CA ASP A 169 7.79 -4.88 24.31
C ASP A 169 7.91 -4.84 25.84
N SER A 170 9.03 -5.29 26.36
CA SER A 170 9.41 -5.10 27.75
C SER A 170 9.75 -3.62 27.93
N SER A 171 8.76 -2.86 28.37
CA SER A 171 8.74 -1.41 28.60
C SER A 171 8.51 -0.53 27.36
N LYS A 172 7.64 0.48 27.51
CA LYS A 172 7.63 1.66 26.63
C LYS A 172 9.06 2.19 26.56
N PRO A 173 9.55 2.66 25.39
CA PRO A 173 10.87 3.24 25.31
C PRO A 173 11.00 4.36 26.36
N HIS A 174 11.75 4.09 27.42
CA HIS A 174 11.96 5.00 28.56
C HIS A 174 12.98 6.10 28.21
N GLU A 175 13.49 6.09 26.98
CA GLU A 175 14.36 7.11 26.44
C GLU A 175 13.52 7.99 25.51
N ASP A 176 12.92 9.05 26.05
CA ASP A 176 12.50 10.21 25.25
C ASP A 176 13.76 10.78 24.56
N CYS A 177 14.21 10.18 23.44
CA CYS A 177 15.29 10.70 22.60
C CYS A 177 14.80 11.85 21.72
N SER A 178 13.48 11.99 21.50
CA SER A 178 12.88 12.98 20.60
C SER A 178 11.88 13.90 21.30
N THR A 179 11.84 15.17 20.89
CA THR A 179 10.81 16.15 21.26
C THR A 179 9.63 16.14 20.28
N PHE A 180 9.79 15.52 19.11
CA PHE A 180 8.67 15.23 18.22
C PHE A 180 7.87 14.06 18.79
N LYS A 181 6.55 14.24 18.90
CA LYS A 181 5.64 13.16 19.30
C LYS A 181 5.46 12.18 18.14
N ALA A 182 6.40 11.25 17.96
CA ALA A 182 6.10 10.00 17.27
C ALA A 182 5.04 9.25 18.10
N GLY A 183 3.99 8.72 17.45
CA GLY A 183 3.07 7.77 18.09
C GLY A 183 1.98 8.28 19.04
N ASN A 184 1.88 9.57 19.36
CA ASN A 184 0.79 10.09 20.22
C ASN A 184 -0.31 10.80 19.43
N MET A 185 -0.85 10.12 18.42
CA MET A 185 -2.08 10.55 17.75
C MET A 185 -3.28 10.30 18.69
N LEU A 186 -3.58 11.29 19.54
CA LEU A 186 -4.87 11.70 20.14
C LEU A 186 -6.10 10.81 19.89
N ARG A 187 -6.02 9.50 20.11
CA ARG A 187 -7.17 8.61 20.11
C ARG A 187 -7.34 8.09 21.52
N SER A 188 -8.45 8.47 22.14
CA SER A 188 -8.85 7.87 23.40
C SER A 188 -8.83 6.34 23.25
N GLN A 189 -8.37 5.63 24.28
CA GLN A 189 -8.38 4.15 24.31
C GLN A 189 -9.75 3.57 23.90
N LYS A 190 -10.84 4.30 24.17
CA LYS A 190 -12.21 3.96 23.80
C LYS A 190 -12.47 3.97 22.29
N GLN A 191 -11.85 4.87 21.53
CA GLN A 191 -11.95 4.89 20.07
C GLN A 191 -11.08 3.81 19.42
N ALA A 192 -9.91 3.52 19.99
CA ALA A 192 -9.04 2.44 19.53
C ALA A 192 -9.73 1.07 19.64
N LYS A 193 -10.50 0.81 20.71
CA LYS A 193 -11.28 -0.42 20.89
C LYS A 193 -12.35 -0.70 19.84
N LYS A 194 -12.69 0.27 18.98
CA LYS A 194 -13.67 0.09 17.89
C LYS A 194 -13.00 -0.21 16.54
N LEU A 195 -11.68 -0.30 16.53
CA LEU A 195 -10.86 -0.54 15.36
C LEU A 195 -10.20 -1.90 15.54
N ASP A 196 -10.21 -2.69 14.49
CA ASP A 196 -9.37 -3.89 14.40
C ASP A 196 -8.05 -3.60 13.68
N VAL A 197 -8.05 -2.63 12.74
CA VAL A 197 -6.82 -2.02 12.22
C VAL A 197 -6.67 -0.61 12.73
N THR A 198 -5.65 -0.38 13.56
CA THR A 198 -5.32 0.90 14.20
C THR A 198 -4.42 1.81 13.35
N GLY A 199 -3.78 1.25 12.33
CA GLY A 199 -2.98 1.96 11.34
C GLY A 199 -2.27 0.99 10.41
N VAL A 200 -1.40 1.51 9.54
CA VAL A 200 -0.56 0.72 8.64
C VAL A 200 0.89 1.12 8.84
N PHE A 201 1.77 0.15 9.10
CA PHE A 201 3.22 0.35 9.06
C PHE A 201 3.72 -0.03 7.67
N GLY A 202 4.75 0.62 7.14
CA GLY A 202 5.22 0.31 5.80
C GLY A 202 6.65 0.69 5.52
N ALA A 203 7.14 0.19 4.40
CA ALA A 203 8.47 0.44 3.87
C ALA A 203 8.42 0.87 2.40
N SER A 204 9.30 1.81 2.04
CA SER A 204 9.57 2.18 0.65
C SER A 204 11.07 2.34 0.43
N CYS A 205 11.56 2.08 -0.77
CA CYS A 205 12.95 2.40 -1.07
C CYS A 205 13.16 3.91 -1.26
N ARG A 206 14.42 4.36 -1.34
CA ARG A 206 14.77 5.77 -1.63
C ARG A 206 14.14 6.36 -2.90
N HIS A 207 13.72 5.52 -3.84
CA HIS A 207 13.05 5.92 -5.08
C HIS A 207 11.53 6.00 -4.92
N GLU A 208 11.04 5.93 -3.69
CA GLU A 208 9.63 5.97 -3.31
C GLU A 208 8.81 4.80 -3.88
N MET A 209 9.48 3.70 -4.24
CA MET A 209 8.79 2.47 -4.63
C MET A 209 8.32 1.74 -3.36
N PRO A 210 7.02 1.40 -3.25
CA PRO A 210 6.51 0.63 -2.13
C PRO A 210 7.16 -0.76 -2.07
N LEU A 211 7.52 -1.24 -0.87
CA LEU A 211 8.19 -2.54 -0.68
C LEU A 211 7.32 -3.55 0.06
N MET A 212 6.76 -3.15 1.20
CA MET A 212 5.89 -3.99 2.02
C MET A 212 5.16 -3.17 3.08
N PHE A 213 4.02 -3.69 3.53
CA PHE A 213 3.10 -3.04 4.45
C PHE A 213 2.53 -4.04 5.45
N VAL A 214 2.21 -3.53 6.64
CA VAL A 214 1.72 -4.30 7.78
C VAL A 214 0.51 -3.60 8.38
N ASN A 215 -0.60 -4.30 8.56
CA ASN A 215 -1.70 -3.77 9.35
C ASN A 215 -1.30 -3.79 10.84
N MET A 216 -1.48 -2.67 11.53
CA MET A 216 -1.21 -2.58 12.97
C MET A 216 -2.49 -2.79 13.77
N SER A 217 -2.50 -3.73 14.71
CA SER A 217 -3.64 -4.02 15.61
C SER A 217 -3.47 -3.43 17.01
N GLN A 218 -2.23 -3.15 17.44
CA GLN A 218 -1.89 -2.80 18.82
C GLN A 218 -1.19 -1.43 18.98
N GLY A 219 -1.57 -0.43 18.18
CA GLY A 219 -0.87 0.87 18.19
C GLY A 219 0.58 0.75 17.73
N GLU A 220 1.42 1.75 18.03
CA GLU A 220 2.85 1.69 17.68
C GLU A 220 3.60 0.85 18.72
N ARG A 221 4.22 -0.24 18.25
CA ARG A 221 5.08 -1.17 19.00
C ARG A 221 6.42 -1.26 18.26
N LEU A 222 7.53 -1.45 18.99
CA LEU A 222 8.85 -1.62 18.35
C LEU A 222 8.93 -2.91 17.53
N ALA A 223 8.08 -3.88 17.83
CA ALA A 223 8.00 -5.11 17.06
C ALA A 223 7.57 -4.90 15.58
N TYR A 224 6.83 -3.85 15.20
CA TYR A 224 6.49 -3.60 13.79
C TYR A 224 7.71 -3.19 12.93
N PRO A 225 8.53 -2.18 13.30
CA PRO A 225 9.74 -1.88 12.55
C PRO A 225 10.72 -3.05 12.53
N LEU A 226 10.85 -3.81 13.64
CA LEU A 226 11.71 -4.99 13.68
C LEU A 226 11.25 -6.07 12.70
N TYR A 227 9.95 -6.41 12.70
CA TYR A 227 9.37 -7.37 11.75
C TYR A 227 9.65 -6.98 10.29
N VAL A 228 9.47 -5.70 9.96
CA VAL A 228 9.72 -5.21 8.59
C VAL A 228 11.20 -5.27 8.24
N ILE A 229 12.11 -4.94 9.17
CA ILE A 229 13.55 -5.06 8.94
C ILE A 229 13.94 -6.52 8.70
N ASP A 230 13.48 -7.44 9.54
CA ASP A 230 13.78 -8.87 9.44
C ASP A 230 13.26 -9.46 8.12
N GLU A 231 12.05 -9.09 7.72
CA GLU A 231 11.47 -9.54 6.45
C GLU A 231 12.24 -8.98 5.24
N LEU A 232 12.72 -7.72 5.31
CA LEU A 232 13.56 -7.14 4.26
C LEU A 232 14.93 -7.82 4.16
N LEU A 233 15.53 -8.17 5.31
CA LEU A 233 16.77 -8.95 5.35
C LEU A 233 16.59 -10.33 4.76
N ARG A 234 15.51 -11.02 5.12
CA ARG A 234 15.17 -12.35 4.59
C ARG A 234 15.01 -12.34 3.07
N ARG A 235 14.42 -11.28 2.50
CA ARG A 235 14.34 -11.07 1.04
C ARG A 235 15.69 -10.79 0.36
N CYS A 236 16.72 -10.51 1.15
CA CYS A 236 18.07 -10.21 0.70
C CYS A 236 19.12 -11.22 1.19
N GLU A 237 18.73 -12.33 1.81
CA GLU A 237 19.64 -13.28 2.46
C GLU A 237 20.66 -13.91 1.48
N ASP A 238 20.27 -14.09 0.22
CA ASP A 238 21.09 -14.64 -0.86
C ASP A 238 21.89 -13.57 -1.62
N LYS A 239 21.90 -12.32 -1.15
CA LYS A 239 22.47 -11.18 -1.86
C LYS A 239 23.48 -10.43 -0.98
N ASN A 240 24.43 -9.75 -1.62
CA ASN A 240 25.34 -8.85 -0.94
C ASN A 240 24.74 -7.44 -0.80
N ILE A 241 23.57 -7.36 -0.16
CA ILE A 241 22.86 -6.09 0.06
C ILE A 241 23.12 -5.59 1.49
N HIS A 242 23.58 -4.35 1.60
CA HIS A 242 23.62 -3.63 2.87
C HIS A 242 22.36 -2.78 3.03
N LEU A 243 21.55 -3.08 4.03
CA LEU A 243 20.26 -2.44 4.26
C LEU A 243 20.44 -1.16 5.10
N ARG A 244 20.17 -0.01 4.49
CA ARG A 244 20.26 1.31 5.12
C ARG A 244 18.87 1.80 5.47
N VAL A 245 18.46 1.53 6.70
CA VAL A 245 17.12 1.82 7.20
C VAL A 245 17.07 3.25 7.75
N VAL A 246 16.11 4.02 7.27
CA VAL A 246 15.79 5.36 7.73
C VAL A 246 14.44 5.33 8.43
N TYR A 247 14.39 5.72 9.70
CA TYR A 247 13.17 5.73 10.50
C TYR A 247 13.24 6.80 11.59
N ASP A 248 12.12 7.45 11.88
CA ASP A 248 11.97 8.50 12.88
C ASP A 248 12.59 8.15 14.23
N ILE A 249 12.35 6.93 14.70
CA ILE A 249 12.86 6.46 16.00
C ILE A 249 13.96 5.40 15.83
N ALA A 250 14.77 5.50 14.77
CA ALA A 250 15.93 4.64 14.58
C ALA A 250 16.89 4.61 15.80
N CYS A 251 17.03 5.72 16.56
CA CYS A 251 17.77 5.73 17.84
C CYS A 251 17.24 4.69 18.84
N VAL A 252 15.92 4.56 18.89
CA VAL A 252 15.23 3.67 19.83
C VAL A 252 15.38 2.22 19.37
N VAL A 253 15.24 1.95 18.07
CA VAL A 253 15.46 0.61 17.50
C VAL A 253 16.90 0.14 17.76
N ALA A 254 17.90 0.99 17.51
CA ALA A 254 19.29 0.71 17.83
C ALA A 254 19.51 0.40 19.32
N SER A 255 18.94 1.24 20.21
CA SER A 255 19.01 1.06 21.66
C SER A 255 18.39 -0.28 22.10
N HIS A 256 17.26 -0.66 21.49
CA HIS A 256 16.58 -1.93 21.74
C HIS A 256 17.44 -3.13 21.33
N LEU A 257 17.97 -3.15 20.11
CA LEU A 257 18.83 -4.24 19.60
C LEU A 257 20.11 -4.42 20.43
N HIS A 258 20.70 -3.32 20.91
CA HIS A 258 21.84 -3.40 21.82
C HIS A 258 21.46 -3.98 23.20
N LYS A 259 20.26 -3.68 23.70
CA LYS A 259 19.76 -4.18 24.99
C LYS A 259 19.29 -5.63 24.94
N SER A 260 18.78 -6.10 23.79
CA SER A 260 18.41 -7.52 23.59
C SER A 260 19.62 -8.44 23.57
N GLY A 261 20.83 -7.90 23.38
CA GLY A 261 22.08 -8.67 23.28
C GLY A 261 22.39 -9.15 21.86
N GLU A 262 21.49 -8.92 20.90
CA GLU A 262 21.67 -9.26 19.49
C GLU A 262 22.62 -8.29 18.78
N GLY A 263 22.63 -7.02 19.22
CA GLY A 263 23.33 -5.94 18.53
C GLY A 263 22.68 -5.61 17.18
N ILE A 264 23.24 -4.62 16.47
CA ILE A 264 22.79 -4.30 15.11
C ILE A 264 23.51 -5.27 14.16
N PRO A 265 22.78 -6.03 13.32
CA PRO A 265 23.40 -6.89 12.31
C PRO A 265 24.35 -6.10 11.40
N HIS A 266 25.47 -6.73 11.02
CA HIS A 266 26.56 -6.08 10.28
C HIS A 266 26.14 -5.52 8.91
N ASN A 267 25.14 -6.14 8.27
CA ASN A 267 24.57 -5.74 7.00
C ASN A 267 23.43 -4.71 7.13
N ILE A 268 23.31 -4.05 8.30
CA ILE A 268 22.30 -3.02 8.57
C ILE A 268 22.97 -1.74 9.03
N SER A 269 22.42 -0.60 8.61
CA SER A 269 22.68 0.69 9.22
C SER A 269 21.38 1.44 9.46
N LEU A 270 21.28 2.09 10.62
CA LEU A 270 20.09 2.80 11.06
C LEU A 270 20.34 4.32 11.04
N ALA A 271 19.41 5.09 10.51
CA ALA A 271 19.45 6.55 10.51
C ALA A 271 18.07 7.17 10.76
N VAL A 272 18.06 8.43 11.17
CA VAL A 272 16.88 9.27 11.35
C VAL A 272 16.81 10.27 10.20
N PRO A 273 15.62 10.52 9.61
CA PRO A 273 15.43 11.49 8.52
C PRO A 273 16.06 12.86 8.82
N ALA A 274 16.49 13.55 7.76
CA ALA A 274 17.28 14.78 7.85
C ALA A 274 16.56 15.89 8.60
N PHE A 275 15.22 15.96 8.53
CA PHE A 275 14.43 16.91 9.29
C PHE A 275 14.13 16.41 10.71
N HIS A 276 13.67 15.15 10.83
CA HIS A 276 13.28 14.57 12.10
C HIS A 276 14.42 14.54 13.12
N VAL A 277 15.65 14.33 12.66
CA VAL A 277 16.83 14.22 13.53
C VAL A 277 17.01 15.44 14.44
N TYR A 278 16.65 16.64 13.99
CA TYR A 278 16.76 17.86 14.80
C TYR A 278 15.89 17.86 16.06
N GLY A 279 14.81 17.07 16.08
CA GLY A 279 14.00 16.88 17.28
C GLY A 279 14.63 15.93 18.29
N HIS A 280 15.70 15.22 17.92
CA HIS A 280 16.37 14.29 18.81
C HIS A 280 17.45 14.98 19.67
N LYS A 281 17.82 14.36 20.79
CA LYS A 281 18.95 14.78 21.63
C LYS A 281 20.24 14.85 20.82
N LEU A 282 21.15 15.76 21.19
CA LEU A 282 22.42 16.01 20.48
C LEU A 282 23.23 14.72 20.14
N PRO A 283 23.37 13.72 21.04
CA PRO A 283 24.06 12.48 20.68
C PRO A 283 23.39 11.72 19.52
N CYS A 284 22.06 11.73 19.43
CA CYS A 284 21.33 11.12 18.32
C CYS A 284 21.53 11.92 17.03
N GLN A 285 21.58 13.25 17.11
CA GLN A 285 21.86 14.11 15.94
C GLN A 285 23.21 13.83 15.32
N ILE A 286 24.22 13.55 16.14
CA ILE A 286 25.57 13.27 15.67
C ILE A 286 25.65 11.84 15.11
N LYS A 287 25.05 10.86 15.81
CA LYS A 287 25.18 9.44 15.49
C LYS A 287 24.27 8.93 14.38
N TYR A 288 23.04 9.45 14.27
CA TYR A 288 22.01 8.87 13.42
C TYR A 288 21.55 9.77 12.27
N SER A 289 22.17 10.93 12.04
CA SER A 289 21.77 11.80 10.93
C SER A 289 22.14 11.19 9.58
N THR A 290 21.18 11.11 8.64
CA THR A 290 21.43 10.71 7.24
C THR A 290 22.46 11.58 6.53
N ARG A 291 22.71 12.81 7.03
CA ARG A 291 23.73 13.73 6.49
C ARG A 291 25.14 13.47 7.01
N ARG A 292 25.27 12.66 8.06
CA ARG A 292 26.55 12.37 8.73
C ARG A 292 27.00 10.92 8.54
N LEU A 293 26.05 10.01 8.39
CA LEU A 293 26.33 8.60 8.19
C LEU A 293 26.68 8.30 6.73
N ASP A 294 27.75 7.53 6.54
CA ASP A 294 28.19 7.10 5.22
C ASP A 294 27.14 6.21 4.56
N GLY A 295 27.09 6.27 3.22
CA GLY A 295 26.24 5.43 2.36
C GLY A 295 24.73 5.74 2.36
N PHE A 296 24.25 6.72 3.13
CA PHE A 296 22.85 7.19 3.06
C PHE A 296 22.57 8.15 1.88
N GLY A 297 23.59 8.47 1.07
CA GLY A 297 23.42 9.20 -0.19
C GLY A 297 22.75 10.57 -0.05
N LEU A 298 22.93 11.24 1.11
CA LEU A 298 22.27 12.50 1.46
C LEU A 298 20.74 12.49 1.32
N THR A 299 20.13 11.31 1.48
CA THR A 299 18.67 11.18 1.48
C THR A 299 18.03 12.05 2.57
N ASP A 300 16.91 12.69 2.25
CA ASP A 300 16.11 13.38 3.25
C ASP A 300 15.40 12.40 4.19
N GLY A 301 15.11 11.18 3.72
CA GLY A 301 14.43 10.15 4.49
C GLY A 301 12.91 10.23 4.48
N GLU A 302 12.32 11.15 3.71
CA GLU A 302 10.89 11.52 3.77
C GLU A 302 10.03 10.75 2.72
N GLY A 303 10.53 9.61 2.24
CA GLY A 303 9.87 8.84 1.17
C GLY A 303 8.52 8.29 1.58
N MET A 304 8.40 7.85 2.84
CA MET A 304 7.15 7.29 3.34
C MET A 304 6.07 8.36 3.49
N GLU A 305 6.44 9.59 3.84
CA GLU A 305 5.57 10.72 4.10
C GLU A 305 4.87 11.15 2.82
N ARG A 306 5.60 11.13 1.70
CA ARG A 306 5.05 11.36 0.35
C ARG A 306 4.12 10.24 -0.08
N LEU A 307 4.51 8.98 0.15
CA LEU A 307 3.65 7.82 -0.13
C LEU A 307 2.37 7.89 0.72
N TRP A 308 2.47 8.25 1.99
CA TRP A 308 1.34 8.43 2.88
C TRP A 308 0.47 9.60 2.48
N SER A 309 1.01 10.70 1.95
CA SER A 309 0.21 11.79 1.40
C SER A 309 -0.76 11.29 0.32
N PHE A 310 -0.27 10.40 -0.55
CA PHE A 310 -1.10 9.70 -1.53
C PHE A 310 -2.09 8.72 -0.87
N LEU A 311 -1.60 7.81 -0.03
CA LEU A 311 -2.39 6.70 0.50
C LEU A 311 -3.46 7.14 1.53
N ARG A 312 -3.21 8.20 2.32
CA ARG A 312 -4.17 8.74 3.31
C ARG A 312 -5.50 9.14 2.68
N ARG A 313 -5.52 9.50 1.39
CA ARG A 313 -6.74 9.85 0.65
C ARG A 313 -7.73 8.68 0.55
N PHE A 314 -7.25 7.43 0.66
CA PHE A 314 -8.08 6.23 0.68
C PHE A 314 -8.69 5.95 2.05
N ALA A 315 -8.21 6.58 3.14
CA ALA A 315 -8.65 6.28 4.50
C ALA A 315 -10.17 6.34 4.70
N ARG A 316 -10.84 7.28 4.02
CA ARG A 316 -12.30 7.43 4.13
C ARG A 316 -13.05 6.24 3.56
N VAL A 317 -12.59 5.70 2.43
CA VAL A 317 -13.27 4.57 1.76
C VAL A 317 -12.88 3.24 2.38
N THR A 318 -11.60 3.04 2.68
CA THR A 318 -11.08 1.76 3.21
C THR A 318 -11.50 1.47 4.64
N LYS A 319 -11.84 2.50 5.41
CA LYS A 319 -12.21 2.37 6.82
C LYS A 319 -13.49 1.55 7.04
N GLU A 320 -14.39 1.57 6.07
CA GLU A 320 -15.68 0.88 6.13
C GLU A 320 -15.72 -0.43 5.31
N MET A 321 -14.59 -0.85 4.73
CA MET A 321 -14.50 -2.03 3.88
C MET A 321 -14.23 -3.31 4.69
N THR A 322 -14.68 -4.45 4.14
CA THR A 322 -14.29 -5.78 4.64
C THR A 322 -12.77 -5.97 4.51
N PRO A 323 -12.14 -6.83 5.33
CA PRO A 323 -10.69 -7.02 5.34
C PRO A 323 -10.07 -7.21 3.96
N SER A 324 -10.56 -8.18 3.18
CA SER A 324 -9.99 -8.55 1.88
C SER A 324 -10.12 -7.44 0.85
N HIS A 325 -11.31 -6.86 0.71
CA HIS A 325 -11.52 -5.75 -0.22
C HIS A 325 -10.70 -4.52 0.15
N ARG A 326 -10.46 -4.27 1.45
CA ARG A 326 -9.56 -3.22 1.90
C ARG A 326 -8.13 -3.50 1.45
N LEU A 327 -7.63 -4.72 1.67
CA LEU A 327 -6.27 -5.12 1.29
C LEU A 327 -6.08 -5.04 -0.23
N ASP A 328 -7.06 -5.49 -1.02
CA ASP A 328 -7.01 -5.39 -2.48
C ASP A 328 -6.97 -3.94 -2.95
N LEU A 329 -7.86 -3.06 -2.43
CA LEU A 329 -7.88 -1.66 -2.84
C LEU A 329 -6.59 -0.92 -2.45
N LEU A 330 -6.05 -1.18 -1.25
CA LEU A 330 -4.78 -0.58 -0.85
C LEU A 330 -3.61 -1.12 -1.67
N THR A 331 -3.61 -2.41 -2.01
CA THR A 331 -2.61 -3.02 -2.88
C THR A 331 -2.67 -2.44 -4.28
N ASP A 332 -3.87 -2.31 -4.87
CA ASP A 332 -4.08 -1.63 -6.15
C ASP A 332 -3.54 -0.19 -6.14
N ALA A 333 -3.80 0.55 -5.05
CA ALA A 333 -3.30 1.91 -4.88
C ALA A 333 -1.78 1.98 -4.81
N LEU A 334 -1.15 1.07 -4.05
CA LEU A 334 0.31 0.98 -3.93
C LEU A 334 0.96 0.58 -5.26
N LEU A 335 0.42 -0.40 -5.98
CA LEU A 335 0.90 -0.80 -7.30
C LEU A 335 0.73 0.34 -8.33
N HIS A 336 -0.35 1.11 -8.23
CA HIS A 336 -0.53 2.32 -9.04
C HIS A 336 0.53 3.38 -8.73
N TYR A 337 0.78 3.65 -7.45
CA TYR A 337 1.82 4.57 -7.01
C TYR A 337 3.21 4.13 -7.50
N GLY A 338 3.57 2.86 -7.29
CA GLY A 338 4.84 2.29 -7.76
C GLY A 338 5.01 2.40 -9.27
N ARG A 339 3.97 2.11 -10.07
CA ARG A 339 4.05 2.31 -11.52
C ARG A 339 4.31 3.75 -11.92
N ARG A 340 3.65 4.72 -11.28
CA ARG A 340 3.91 6.14 -11.55
C ARG A 340 5.37 6.49 -11.27
N LYS A 341 5.88 6.07 -10.12
CA LYS A 341 7.28 6.26 -9.75
C LYS A 341 8.25 5.60 -10.72
N SER A 342 7.98 4.37 -11.14
CA SER A 342 8.80 3.66 -12.13
C SER A 342 8.83 4.40 -13.47
N ASN A 343 7.68 4.89 -13.94
CA ASN A 343 7.62 5.70 -15.17
C ASN A 343 8.39 7.02 -15.03
N ASP A 344 8.26 7.71 -13.91
CA ASP A 344 8.98 8.96 -13.63
C ASP A 344 10.51 8.75 -13.61
N LEU A 345 10.96 7.62 -13.06
CA LEU A 345 12.38 7.20 -13.10
C LEU A 345 12.85 6.95 -14.55
N GLY A 346 12.03 6.25 -15.35
CA GLY A 346 12.29 5.99 -16.77
C GLY A 346 12.45 7.26 -17.60
N LEU A 347 11.63 8.28 -17.33
CA LEU A 347 11.73 9.58 -18.00
C LEU A 347 13.01 10.33 -17.60
N SER A 348 13.36 10.33 -16.30
CA SER A 348 14.57 11.02 -15.84
C SER A 348 15.86 10.42 -16.43
N THR A 349 15.89 9.12 -16.71
CA THR A 349 17.05 8.46 -17.32
C THR A 349 17.12 8.67 -18.84
N ALA A 350 15.98 8.79 -19.53
CA ALA A 350 15.92 9.09 -20.96
C ALA A 350 16.37 10.53 -21.28
N ASP A 351 15.96 11.51 -20.47
CA ASP A 351 16.30 12.92 -20.69
C ASP A 351 17.81 13.22 -20.53
N HIS A 352 18.53 12.39 -19.76
CA HIS A 352 19.99 12.50 -19.63
C HIS A 352 20.78 11.87 -20.80
N THR A 353 20.12 11.12 -21.69
CA THR A 353 20.77 10.53 -22.88
C THR A 353 20.73 11.43 -24.13
N GLN A 354 20.11 12.62 -24.05
CA GLN A 354 20.10 13.62 -25.13
C GLN A 354 21.07 14.80 -24.92
N ILE A 355 21.89 14.76 -23.87
CA ILE A 355 22.91 15.81 -23.59
C ILE A 355 24.32 15.17 -23.45
N ALA A 356 24.65 14.24 -24.35
CA ALA A 356 26.01 13.72 -24.50
C ALA A 356 26.44 13.77 -25.97
#